data_AF-E6TEV5-F1
#
_entry.id   AF-E6TEV5-F1
#
_cell.length_a   1.000
_cell.length_b   1.000
_cell.length_c   1.000
_cell.angle_alpha   90.00
_cell.angle_beta   90.00
_cell.angle_gamma   90.00
#
_symmetry.space_group_name_H-M   'P 1'
#
loop_
_entity.id
_entity.type
_entity.pdbx_description
1 polymer ?
#
loop_
_entity_poly.entity_id
_entity_poly.type
_entity_poly.pdbx_seq_one_letter_code
_entity_poly.pdbx_strand_id
1 'polypeptide(L)'
;MPDTEPEASIETEPEASIETEPEASIDMESWVCPLPLRDAPAIVTGHGGGGAMSGELVEHLFLPAFGSAAEAGLADSAVVEIGGARLAFSTDSFVVKPMVFPGGTIGDLAVNGTVNDLAMAGAVPAVLSTAFILEEGTALDQLARVAQAVGTAALAAGVKLVTGDTKVVASGHGDGVYINTTGIGLVDPRVDIRPQRAAPGDVVIVSGDLGVHGIAVLSCREGLEFATSVASDTAPLHGLVAAMVETGADIHTLRDPTRGGLAATLNEIARAAGVGVSIADTALPIPQEVRDACSMLGLDPLYVANEGKLVAFVPAADADEVLAAMHAHPLGARSAVIGTCVPDHPGMVVAKTALGGNRVVDLPIGEQLPRIC
;
A
#
# COMPACT_ATOMS: atom_id res chain seq x y z
N MET A 1 69.97 -47.32 9.53
CA MET A 1 71.02 -46.28 9.45
C MET A 1 70.46 -45.22 8.52
N PRO A 2 70.38 -43.96 8.96
CA PRO A 2 69.55 -42.91 8.37
C PRO A 2 70.27 -42.16 7.24
N ASP A 3 69.60 -41.10 6.79
CA ASP A 3 70.09 -39.93 6.03
C ASP A 3 69.92 -39.99 4.50
N THR A 4 68.96 -39.22 3.99
CA THR A 4 69.18 -37.86 3.43
C THR A 4 67.94 -37.42 2.63
N GLU A 5 67.42 -36.23 2.95
CA GLU A 5 66.42 -35.50 2.17
C GLU A 5 66.95 -35.12 0.78
N PRO A 6 66.06 -34.83 -0.18
CA PRO A 6 66.31 -33.71 -1.06
C PRO A 6 65.19 -32.67 -1.06
N GLU A 7 65.65 -31.44 -1.17
CA GLU A 7 64.95 -30.16 -1.23
C GLU A 7 63.86 -30.13 -2.30
N ALA A 8 62.65 -29.70 -1.91
CA ALA A 8 61.63 -29.25 -2.85
C ALA A 8 61.69 -27.72 -2.93
N SER A 9 62.06 -27.24 -4.11
CA SER A 9 62.10 -25.85 -4.53
C SER A 9 60.76 -25.14 -4.34
N ILE A 10 60.79 -24.02 -3.63
CA ILE A 10 59.68 -23.08 -3.51
C ILE A 10 59.57 -22.32 -4.84
N GLU A 11 58.60 -22.69 -5.67
CA GLU A 11 58.13 -21.84 -6.76
C GLU A 11 57.23 -20.75 -6.16
N THR A 12 57.67 -19.51 -6.27
CA THR A 12 56.91 -18.31 -5.95
C THR A 12 55.87 -18.06 -7.05
N GLU A 13 54.60 -18.37 -6.79
CA GLU A 13 53.49 -17.80 -7.56
C GLU A 13 53.24 -16.35 -7.13
N PRO A 14 52.92 -15.44 -8.07
CA PRO A 14 52.77 -14.02 -7.79
C PRO A 14 51.52 -13.76 -6.96
N GLU A 15 51.63 -12.85 -5.98
CA GLU A 15 50.50 -12.30 -5.23
C GLU A 15 49.44 -11.78 -6.21
N ALA A 16 48.29 -12.45 -6.24
CA ALA A 16 47.09 -11.92 -6.87
C ALA A 16 46.67 -10.69 -6.06
N SER A 17 46.85 -9.52 -6.66
CA SER A 17 46.30 -8.26 -6.17
C SER A 17 44.79 -8.43 -5.97
N ILE A 18 44.35 -8.34 -4.72
CA ILE A 18 42.94 -8.16 -4.39
C ILE A 18 42.58 -6.79 -4.95
N GLU A 19 41.96 -6.76 -6.14
CA GLU A 19 41.25 -5.59 -6.61
C GLU A 19 40.10 -5.37 -5.62
N THR A 20 40.29 -4.39 -4.74
CA THR A 20 39.21 -3.84 -3.92
C THR A 20 38.15 -3.31 -4.88
N GLU A 21 36.97 -3.92 -4.88
CA GLU A 21 35.80 -3.35 -5.53
C GLU A 21 35.65 -1.89 -5.07
N PRO A 22 35.34 -0.95 -5.98
CA PRO A 22 35.20 0.44 -5.58
C PRO A 22 34.07 0.53 -4.56
N GLU A 23 34.35 1.10 -3.40
CA GLU A 23 33.31 1.58 -2.49
C GLU A 23 32.28 2.33 -3.32
N ALA A 24 31.01 1.99 -3.16
CA ALA A 24 29.90 2.67 -3.83
C ALA A 24 29.87 4.14 -3.40
N SER A 25 30.66 4.97 -4.07
CA SER A 25 30.67 6.41 -3.86
C SER A 25 29.45 6.97 -4.55
N ILE A 26 28.54 7.54 -3.76
CA ILE A 26 27.37 8.26 -4.23
C ILE A 26 27.83 9.36 -5.19
N ASP A 27 27.47 9.24 -6.47
CA ASP A 27 27.75 10.26 -7.48
C ASP A 27 26.82 11.46 -7.27
N MET A 28 27.37 12.50 -6.64
CA MET A 28 26.63 13.72 -6.29
C MET A 28 26.43 14.66 -7.50
N GLU A 29 27.11 14.40 -8.62
CA GLU A 29 27.15 15.34 -9.77
C GLU A 29 26.06 15.02 -10.82
N SER A 30 25.43 13.86 -10.76
CA SER A 30 24.32 13.48 -11.66
C SER A 30 22.94 14.00 -11.23
N TRP A 31 22.87 15.02 -10.36
CA TRP A 31 21.66 15.42 -9.65
C TRP A 31 21.04 16.74 -10.13
N VAL A 32 19.87 16.66 -10.78
CA VAL A 32 19.05 17.81 -11.19
C VAL A 32 17.88 18.01 -10.21
N CYS A 33 18.02 19.02 -9.35
CA CYS A 33 17.03 19.90 -8.67
C CYS A 33 15.62 19.39 -8.25
N PRO A 34 15.10 19.80 -7.06
CA PRO A 34 15.63 19.65 -5.70
C PRO A 34 14.83 18.58 -4.92
N LEU A 35 15.52 17.69 -4.19
CA LEU A 35 14.90 16.58 -3.44
C LEU A 35 15.10 16.76 -1.90
N PRO A 36 14.02 16.66 -1.09
CA PRO A 36 14.00 16.85 0.37
C PRO A 36 14.92 15.99 1.22
N LEU A 37 15.37 14.82 0.76
CA LEU A 37 16.28 13.94 1.54
C LEU A 37 17.60 14.61 1.98
N ARG A 38 18.00 15.73 1.37
CA ARG A 38 19.23 16.45 1.76
C ARG A 38 19.13 17.15 3.12
N ASP A 39 17.93 17.50 3.58
CA ASP A 39 17.75 18.36 4.75
C ASP A 39 17.30 17.61 6.02
N ALA A 40 17.07 16.29 5.94
CA ALA A 40 16.69 15.45 7.08
C ALA A 40 17.83 14.47 7.44
N PRO A 41 18.71 14.78 8.43
CA PRO A 41 19.81 13.89 8.83
C PRO A 41 19.34 12.61 9.55
N ALA A 42 18.03 12.44 9.77
CA ALA A 42 17.43 11.33 10.50
C ALA A 42 16.03 11.01 9.96
N ILE A 43 15.58 9.76 10.19
CA ILE A 43 14.22 9.32 9.88
C ILE A 43 13.23 10.11 10.74
N VAL A 44 12.30 10.81 10.08
CA VAL A 44 11.09 11.40 10.67
C VAL A 44 9.83 10.62 10.31
N THR A 45 8.75 10.81 11.06
CA THR A 45 7.44 10.15 10.85
C THR A 45 6.91 10.28 9.42
N GLY A 46 7.18 11.41 8.75
CA GLY A 46 6.75 11.64 7.37
C GLY A 46 7.24 10.57 6.38
N HIS A 47 8.38 9.94 6.63
CA HIS A 47 8.89 8.86 5.78
C HIS A 47 8.08 7.56 5.86
N GLY A 48 7.26 7.36 6.91
CA GLY A 48 6.35 6.22 7.02
C GLY A 48 4.96 6.46 6.42
N GLY A 49 4.72 7.68 5.91
CA GLY A 49 3.38 8.19 5.62
C GLY A 49 2.77 7.86 4.26
N GLY A 50 3.45 7.10 3.41
CA GLY A 50 3.00 6.75 2.06
C GLY A 50 2.90 7.94 1.11
N GLY A 51 3.67 9.01 1.37
CA GLY A 51 3.73 10.22 0.53
C GLY A 51 5.06 10.35 -0.20
N ALA A 52 5.36 11.56 -0.66
CA ALA A 52 6.61 11.87 -1.37
C ALA A 52 7.86 11.44 -0.58
N MET A 53 7.92 11.73 0.73
CA MET A 53 9.06 11.34 1.58
C MET A 53 9.24 9.82 1.69
N SER A 54 8.16 9.04 1.64
CA SER A 54 8.24 7.58 1.63
C SER A 54 8.80 7.08 0.29
N GLY A 55 8.31 7.63 -0.82
CA GLY A 55 8.83 7.33 -2.15
C GLY A 55 10.32 7.65 -2.27
N GLU A 56 10.75 8.77 -1.70
CA GLU A 56 12.16 9.17 -1.68
C GLU A 56 13.06 8.16 -0.97
N LEU A 57 12.66 7.60 0.19
CA LEU A 57 13.43 6.54 0.84
C LEU A 57 13.56 5.30 -0.05
N VAL A 58 12.48 4.91 -0.73
CA VAL A 58 12.51 3.76 -1.62
C VAL A 58 13.44 4.01 -2.80
N GLU A 59 13.26 5.13 -3.50
CA GLU A 59 13.98 5.47 -4.73
C GLU A 59 15.46 5.81 -4.51
N HIS A 60 15.79 6.47 -3.39
CA HIS A 60 17.13 7.04 -3.18
C HIS A 60 17.94 6.33 -2.08
N LEU A 61 17.33 5.49 -1.24
CA LEU A 61 18.05 4.72 -0.22
C LEU A 61 17.92 3.22 -0.45
N PHE A 62 16.70 2.68 -0.44
CA PHE A 62 16.49 1.22 -0.46
C PHE A 62 16.83 0.58 -1.80
N LEU A 63 16.22 1.02 -2.91
CA LEU A 63 16.47 0.43 -4.23
C LEU A 63 17.95 0.52 -4.64
N PRO A 64 18.65 1.67 -4.49
CA PRO A 64 20.07 1.75 -4.79
C PRO A 64 20.91 0.83 -3.90
N ALA A 65 20.59 0.71 -2.61
CA ALA A 65 21.32 -0.15 -1.68
C ALA A 65 21.07 -1.65 -1.94
N PHE A 66 19.89 -2.03 -2.41
CA PHE A 66 19.58 -3.40 -2.82
C PHE A 66 20.26 -3.78 -4.15
N GLY A 67 20.50 -2.81 -5.03
CA GLY A 67 21.23 -3.01 -6.28
C GLY A 67 20.58 -4.08 -7.17
N SER A 68 21.38 -5.02 -7.67
CA SER A 68 20.91 -6.10 -8.55
C SER A 68 20.01 -7.13 -7.86
N ALA A 69 19.86 -7.08 -6.54
CA ALA A 69 18.94 -7.93 -5.81
C ALA A 69 17.48 -7.44 -5.88
N ALA A 70 17.23 -6.20 -6.33
CA ALA A 70 15.89 -5.66 -6.46
C ALA A 70 15.33 -5.84 -7.88
N GLU A 71 14.11 -6.36 -7.97
CA GLU A 71 13.27 -6.27 -9.18
C GLU A 71 12.17 -5.23 -8.92
N ALA A 72 12.30 -4.04 -9.53
CA ALA A 72 11.46 -2.91 -9.19
C ALA A 72 10.20 -2.81 -10.08
N GLY A 73 9.10 -3.40 -9.61
CA GLY A 73 7.75 -3.00 -9.99
C GLY A 73 7.09 -2.39 -8.76
N LEU A 74 7.16 -1.06 -8.60
CA LEU A 74 6.60 -0.33 -7.46
C LEU A 74 5.06 -0.33 -7.49
N ALA A 75 4.45 -1.51 -7.32
CA ALA A 75 3.02 -1.78 -7.20
C ALA A 75 2.72 -2.43 -5.84
N ASP A 76 1.44 -2.65 -5.51
CA ASP A 76 1.02 -3.20 -4.21
C ASP A 76 1.50 -4.65 -3.97
N SER A 77 1.84 -5.38 -5.04
CA SER A 77 2.44 -6.70 -4.95
C SER A 77 3.42 -6.95 -6.09
N ALA A 78 4.42 -7.79 -5.84
CA ALA A 78 5.25 -8.34 -6.89
C ALA A 78 4.51 -9.50 -7.57
N VAL A 79 4.39 -9.47 -8.90
CA VAL A 79 3.87 -10.60 -9.67
C VAL A 79 5.04 -11.39 -10.23
N VAL A 80 5.24 -12.61 -9.72
CA VAL A 80 6.32 -13.51 -10.11
C VAL A 80 5.79 -14.78 -10.78
N GLU A 81 6.54 -15.32 -11.74
CA GLU A 81 6.20 -16.59 -12.38
C GLU A 81 7.03 -17.73 -11.81
N ILE A 82 6.38 -18.70 -11.17
CA ILE A 82 7.03 -19.86 -10.56
C ILE A 82 6.31 -21.12 -11.02
N GLY A 83 7.05 -22.00 -11.72
CA GLY A 83 6.50 -23.28 -12.17
C GLY A 83 5.30 -23.16 -13.12
N GLY A 84 5.22 -22.07 -13.89
CA GLY A 84 4.10 -21.77 -14.80
C GLY A 84 2.87 -21.15 -14.14
N ALA A 85 2.93 -20.82 -12.85
CA ALA A 85 1.90 -20.07 -12.15
C ALA A 85 2.36 -18.63 -11.93
N ARG A 86 1.46 -17.66 -12.15
CA ARG A 86 1.67 -16.25 -11.77
C ARG A 86 1.20 -16.05 -10.33
N LEU A 87 2.10 -15.62 -9.47
CA LEU A 87 1.86 -15.42 -8.05
C LEU A 87 2.00 -13.94 -7.71
N ALA A 88 1.01 -13.38 -7.04
CA ALA A 88 1.15 -12.11 -6.35
C ALA A 88 1.78 -12.35 -4.98
N PHE A 89 2.80 -11.57 -4.64
CA PHE A 89 3.51 -11.63 -3.36
C PHE A 89 3.60 -10.22 -2.78
N SER A 90 3.01 -10.03 -1.60
CA SER A 90 2.99 -8.73 -0.92
C SER A 90 3.27 -8.87 0.57
N THR A 91 3.73 -7.78 1.18
CA THR A 91 3.96 -7.67 2.61
C THR A 91 3.63 -6.28 3.09
N ASP A 92 3.03 -6.18 4.28
CA ASP A 92 2.82 -4.90 4.95
C ASP A 92 3.00 -5.01 6.47
N SER A 93 3.28 -3.89 7.11
CA SER A 93 3.45 -3.78 8.57
C SER A 93 2.46 -2.77 9.14
N PHE A 94 1.69 -3.23 10.11
CA PHE A 94 0.57 -2.53 10.70
C PHE A 94 0.95 -1.99 12.06
N VAL A 95 0.80 -0.68 12.22
CA VAL A 95 1.20 0.05 13.42
C VAL A 95 0.07 0.95 13.93
N VAL A 96 -1.17 0.79 13.46
CA VAL A 96 -2.32 1.61 13.85
C VAL A 96 -2.42 1.89 15.35
N LYS A 97 -2.79 3.13 15.68
CA LYS A 97 -3.13 3.52 17.05
C LYS A 97 -4.43 4.33 17.11
N PRO A 98 -5.40 3.94 17.95
CA PRO A 98 -5.40 2.79 18.87
C PRO A 98 -5.49 1.41 18.17
N MET A 99 -5.16 0.31 18.86
CA MET A 99 -5.25 -1.06 18.31
C MET A 99 -6.68 -1.55 18.06
N VAL A 100 -7.66 -0.90 18.67
CA VAL A 100 -9.09 -1.18 18.52
C VAL A 100 -9.78 0.16 18.28
N PHE A 101 -10.60 0.21 17.23
CA PHE A 101 -11.32 1.40 16.80
C PHE A 101 -12.70 0.99 16.27
N PRO A 102 -13.64 1.95 16.11
CA PRO A 102 -14.93 1.69 15.51
C PRO A 102 -14.76 1.02 14.14
N GLY A 103 -15.35 -0.16 13.98
CA GLY A 103 -15.30 -0.93 12.73
C GLY A 103 -14.10 -1.87 12.58
N GLY A 104 -13.11 -1.89 13.48
CA GLY A 104 -12.00 -2.84 13.34
C GLY A 104 -10.92 -2.79 14.41
N THR A 105 -9.90 -3.61 14.19
CA THR A 105 -8.70 -3.72 15.03
C THR A 105 -7.45 -3.80 14.17
N ILE A 106 -6.27 -3.66 14.77
CA ILE A 106 -4.99 -3.94 14.11
C ILE A 106 -4.93 -5.37 13.51
N GLY A 107 -5.66 -6.32 14.11
CA GLY A 107 -5.73 -7.69 13.59
C GLY A 107 -6.56 -7.80 12.31
N ASP A 108 -7.64 -7.03 12.20
CA ASP A 108 -8.44 -6.94 10.99
C ASP A 108 -7.64 -6.27 9.86
N LEU A 109 -6.97 -5.14 10.16
CA LEU A 109 -6.09 -4.46 9.19
C LEU A 109 -5.01 -5.38 8.66
N ALA A 110 -4.32 -6.10 9.56
CA ALA A 110 -3.20 -6.95 9.17
C ALA A 110 -3.60 -7.99 8.12
N VAL A 111 -4.77 -8.60 8.27
CA VAL A 111 -5.25 -9.56 7.28
C VAL A 111 -5.80 -8.85 6.05
N ASN A 112 -6.70 -7.88 6.24
CA ASN A 112 -7.44 -7.27 5.15
C ASN A 112 -6.54 -6.48 4.21
N GLY A 113 -5.59 -5.69 4.73
CA GLY A 113 -4.64 -4.92 3.93
C GLY A 113 -3.80 -5.83 3.02
N THR A 114 -3.14 -6.84 3.59
CA THR A 114 -2.36 -7.79 2.78
C THR A 114 -3.22 -8.60 1.80
N VAL A 115 -4.46 -8.92 2.16
CA VAL A 115 -5.43 -9.54 1.23
C VAL A 115 -5.79 -8.59 0.08
N ASN A 116 -5.93 -7.30 0.36
CA ASN A 116 -6.26 -6.27 -0.61
C ASN A 116 -5.11 -6.05 -1.58
N ASP A 117 -3.86 -5.93 -1.10
CA ASP A 117 -2.66 -5.82 -1.94
C ASP A 117 -2.57 -6.94 -3.00
N LEU A 118 -2.85 -8.19 -2.58
CA LEU A 118 -2.90 -9.33 -3.49
C LEU A 118 -4.06 -9.22 -4.48
N ALA A 119 -5.23 -8.82 -4.00
CA ALA A 119 -6.40 -8.62 -4.84
C ALA A 119 -6.19 -7.52 -5.88
N MET A 120 -5.41 -6.47 -5.59
CA MET A 120 -5.12 -5.39 -6.56
C MET A 120 -4.31 -5.88 -7.77
N ALA A 121 -3.60 -7.01 -7.67
CA ALA A 121 -2.98 -7.68 -8.82
C ALA A 121 -3.93 -8.66 -9.54
N GLY A 122 -5.21 -8.73 -9.15
CA GLY A 122 -6.16 -9.72 -9.65
C GLY A 122 -5.92 -11.13 -9.12
N ALA A 123 -5.22 -11.25 -7.97
CA ALA A 123 -4.93 -12.55 -7.38
C ALA A 123 -6.05 -13.03 -6.45
N VAL A 124 -6.25 -14.34 -6.43
CA VAL A 124 -6.99 -15.03 -5.38
C VAL A 124 -6.02 -15.30 -4.22
N PRO A 125 -6.18 -14.65 -3.06
CA PRO A 125 -5.31 -14.86 -1.91
C PRO A 125 -5.37 -16.31 -1.43
N ALA A 126 -4.22 -16.90 -1.10
CA ALA A 126 -4.15 -18.31 -0.70
C ALA A 126 -3.69 -18.50 0.75
N VAL A 127 -2.54 -17.90 1.09
CA VAL A 127 -1.89 -18.08 2.39
C VAL A 127 -1.24 -16.79 2.87
N LEU A 128 -1.19 -16.61 4.19
CA LEU A 128 -0.48 -15.53 4.85
C LEU A 128 0.52 -16.08 5.89
N SER A 129 1.62 -15.37 6.09
CA SER A 129 2.44 -15.45 7.31
C SER A 129 2.08 -14.33 8.28
N THR A 130 2.32 -14.53 9.57
CA THR A 130 2.12 -13.50 10.62
C THR A 130 3.37 -13.32 11.47
N ALA A 131 3.88 -12.10 11.58
CA ALA A 131 5.00 -11.77 12.44
C ALA A 131 4.59 -10.71 13.46
N PHE A 132 4.71 -11.02 14.75
CA PHE A 132 4.35 -10.10 15.83
C PHE A 132 5.60 -9.49 16.47
N ILE A 133 5.61 -8.17 16.61
CA ILE A 133 6.56 -7.45 17.48
C ILE A 133 5.76 -6.88 18.65
N LEU A 134 6.04 -7.37 19.84
CA LEU A 134 5.29 -7.09 21.06
C LEU A 134 6.13 -6.28 22.03
N GLU A 135 5.53 -5.32 22.71
CA GLU A 135 6.19 -4.61 23.80
C GLU A 135 6.03 -5.37 25.13
N GLU A 136 7.13 -5.52 25.88
CA GLU A 136 7.09 -6.00 27.26
C GLU A 136 6.11 -5.19 28.10
N GLY A 137 5.21 -5.88 28.80
CA GLY A 137 4.15 -5.26 29.60
C GLY A 137 2.80 -5.15 28.89
N THR A 138 2.73 -5.45 27.58
CA THR A 138 1.45 -5.57 26.87
C THR A 138 0.59 -6.65 27.51
N ALA A 139 -0.66 -6.30 27.83
CA ALA A 139 -1.57 -7.20 28.52
C ALA A 139 -1.95 -8.40 27.63
N LEU A 140 -1.89 -9.62 28.19
CA LEU A 140 -2.16 -10.85 27.43
C LEU A 140 -3.61 -10.92 26.93
N ASP A 141 -4.58 -10.34 27.64
CA ASP A 141 -5.98 -10.28 27.21
C ASP A 141 -6.15 -9.36 25.98
N GLN A 142 -5.40 -8.25 25.92
CA GLN A 142 -5.33 -7.40 24.75
C GLN A 142 -4.71 -8.11 23.56
N LEU A 143 -3.57 -8.80 23.75
CA LEU A 143 -2.94 -9.60 22.69
C LEU A 143 -3.85 -10.74 22.21
N ALA A 144 -4.55 -11.42 23.12
CA ALA A 144 -5.49 -12.48 22.78
C ALA A 144 -6.64 -11.98 21.89
N ARG A 145 -7.17 -10.79 22.17
CA ARG A 145 -8.18 -10.14 21.31
C ARG A 145 -7.64 -9.85 19.91
N VAL A 146 -6.42 -9.34 19.81
CA VAL A 146 -5.76 -9.09 18.52
C VAL A 146 -5.56 -10.39 17.73
N ALA A 147 -5.03 -11.44 18.38
CA ALA A 147 -4.83 -12.74 17.73
C ALA A 147 -6.15 -13.37 17.27
N GLN A 148 -7.23 -13.22 18.05
CA GLN A 148 -8.56 -13.66 17.66
C GLN A 148 -9.12 -12.88 16.46
N ALA A 149 -8.89 -11.57 16.41
CA ALA A 149 -9.28 -10.75 15.26
C ALA A 149 -8.55 -11.18 13.98
N VAL A 150 -7.22 -11.39 14.04
CA VAL A 150 -6.44 -11.94 12.91
C VAL A 150 -7.02 -13.27 12.42
N GLY A 151 -7.31 -14.20 13.34
CA GLY A 151 -7.93 -15.48 12.97
C GLY A 151 -9.32 -15.33 12.35
N THR A 152 -10.13 -14.41 12.86
CA THR A 152 -11.49 -14.14 12.36
C THR A 152 -11.45 -13.53 10.96
N ALA A 153 -10.60 -12.53 10.74
CA ALA A 153 -10.40 -11.89 9.44
C ALA A 153 -9.86 -12.88 8.40
N ALA A 154 -8.91 -13.75 8.79
CA ALA A 154 -8.38 -14.78 7.89
C ALA A 154 -9.46 -15.77 7.44
N LEU A 155 -10.33 -16.20 8.36
CA LEU A 155 -11.48 -17.04 8.05
C LEU A 155 -12.48 -16.33 7.13
N ALA A 156 -12.76 -15.05 7.38
CA ALA A 156 -13.65 -14.24 6.55
C ALA A 156 -13.10 -14.06 5.13
N ALA A 157 -11.78 -13.92 4.99
CA ALA A 157 -11.09 -13.81 3.70
C ALA A 157 -10.80 -15.16 3.01
N GLY A 158 -11.12 -16.29 3.66
CA GLY A 158 -10.87 -17.63 3.10
C GLY A 158 -9.39 -18.01 3.00
N VAL A 159 -8.48 -17.30 3.69
CA VAL A 159 -7.04 -17.52 3.66
C VAL A 159 -6.56 -18.35 4.86
N LYS A 160 -5.43 -19.04 4.71
CA LYS A 160 -4.79 -19.76 5.82
C LYS A 160 -3.59 -18.99 6.35
N LEU A 161 -3.48 -18.90 7.68
CA LEU A 161 -2.27 -18.45 8.36
C LEU A 161 -1.33 -19.66 8.50
N VAL A 162 -0.28 -19.72 7.68
CA VAL A 162 0.50 -20.97 7.49
C VAL A 162 1.84 -20.99 8.20
N THR A 163 2.35 -19.84 8.60
CA THR A 163 3.61 -19.70 9.35
C THR A 163 3.62 -18.37 10.11
N GLY A 164 4.54 -18.23 11.06
CA GLY A 164 4.68 -16.97 11.76
C GLY A 164 5.90 -16.87 12.66
N ASP A 165 6.08 -15.66 13.21
CA ASP A 165 7.17 -15.32 14.12
C ASP A 165 6.67 -14.43 15.26
N THR A 166 7.39 -14.43 16.39
CA THR A 166 7.10 -13.53 17.50
C THR A 166 8.39 -13.02 18.12
N LYS A 167 8.44 -11.71 18.35
CA LYS A 167 9.51 -11.00 19.03
C LYS A 167 8.94 -10.11 20.13
N VAL A 168 9.68 -9.96 21.21
CA VAL A 168 9.34 -9.08 22.33
C VAL A 168 10.47 -8.05 22.47
N VAL A 169 10.10 -6.77 22.42
CA VAL A 169 11.00 -5.64 22.70
C VAL A 169 10.83 -5.17 24.14
N ALA A 170 11.88 -4.58 24.70
CA ALA A 170 11.84 -4.03 26.06
C ALA A 170 10.78 -2.94 26.19
N SER A 171 10.29 -2.75 27.42
CA SER A 171 9.33 -1.69 27.74
C SER A 171 9.84 -0.31 27.28
N GLY A 172 8.96 0.50 26.69
CA GLY A 172 9.25 1.82 26.13
C GLY A 172 9.90 1.80 24.74
N HIS A 173 10.12 0.63 24.14
CA HIS A 173 10.71 0.47 22.80
C HIS A 173 9.72 -0.08 21.76
N GLY A 174 8.45 -0.19 22.13
CA GLY A 174 7.33 -0.52 21.28
C GLY A 174 6.13 0.38 21.62
N ASP A 175 4.97 0.06 21.06
CA ASP A 175 3.72 0.74 21.38
C ASP A 175 2.58 -0.28 21.50
N GLY A 176 2.82 -1.30 22.33
CA GLY A 176 1.96 -2.47 22.46
C GLY A 176 2.22 -3.57 21.42
N VAL A 177 1.57 -3.50 20.26
CA VAL A 177 1.62 -4.56 19.24
C VAL A 177 1.85 -3.97 17.85
N TYR A 178 2.85 -4.49 17.15
CA TYR A 178 2.98 -4.36 15.70
C TYR A 178 2.81 -5.73 15.05
N ILE A 179 2.20 -5.76 13.88
CA ILE A 179 1.97 -6.98 13.11
C ILE A 179 2.53 -6.76 11.71
N ASN A 180 3.32 -7.69 11.23
CA ASN A 180 3.62 -7.82 9.81
C ASN A 180 2.90 -9.04 9.26
N THR A 181 2.33 -8.90 8.09
CA THR A 181 1.72 -9.98 7.32
C THR A 181 2.31 -9.97 5.93
N THR A 182 2.59 -11.17 5.45
CA THR A 182 3.06 -11.40 4.08
C THR A 182 2.12 -12.40 3.45
N GLY A 183 1.67 -12.14 2.24
CA GLY A 183 0.67 -12.95 1.56
C GLY A 183 1.14 -13.44 0.20
N ILE A 184 0.65 -14.62 -0.18
CA ILE A 184 0.79 -15.16 -1.53
C ILE A 184 -0.60 -15.44 -2.09
N GLY A 185 -0.85 -15.00 -3.32
CA GLY A 185 -2.07 -15.26 -4.08
C GLY A 185 -1.77 -15.73 -5.50
N LEU A 186 -2.70 -16.46 -6.12
CA LEU A 186 -2.60 -16.86 -7.52
C LEU A 186 -3.29 -15.83 -8.39
N VAL A 187 -2.55 -15.21 -9.32
CA VAL A 187 -3.09 -14.24 -10.28
C VAL A 187 -3.97 -14.95 -11.30
N ASP A 188 -5.15 -14.41 -11.56
CA ASP A 188 -6.03 -14.94 -12.61
C ASP A 188 -5.33 -14.85 -13.98
N PRO A 189 -5.23 -15.95 -14.75
CA PRO A 189 -4.54 -15.94 -16.03
C PRO A 189 -5.22 -15.05 -17.09
N ARG A 190 -6.49 -14.66 -16.88
CA ARG A 190 -7.24 -13.78 -17.77
C ARG A 190 -6.88 -12.30 -17.63
N VAL A 191 -6.17 -11.91 -16.56
CA VAL A 191 -5.94 -10.50 -16.23
C VAL A 191 -4.46 -10.11 -16.23
N ASP A 192 -4.18 -8.89 -16.67
CA ASP A 192 -2.91 -8.20 -16.49
C ASP A 192 -3.23 -6.88 -15.79
N ILE A 193 -3.29 -6.86 -14.46
CA ILE A 193 -3.64 -5.64 -13.71
C ILE A 193 -2.35 -5.04 -13.16
N ARG A 194 -2.01 -3.81 -13.58
CA ARG A 194 -0.81 -3.11 -13.12
C ARG A 194 -0.87 -1.61 -13.42
N PRO A 195 -0.22 -0.76 -12.60
CA PRO A 195 -0.31 0.70 -12.73
C PRO A 195 -0.01 1.24 -14.12
N GLN A 196 0.93 0.63 -14.86
CA GLN A 196 1.38 1.08 -16.18
C GLN A 196 0.33 0.91 -17.29
N ARG A 197 -0.79 0.21 -17.04
CA ARG A 197 -1.82 -0.04 -18.04
C ARG A 197 -2.88 1.05 -18.13
N ALA A 198 -2.98 1.95 -17.15
CA ALA A 198 -3.93 3.05 -17.24
C ALA A 198 -3.70 3.84 -18.54
N ALA A 199 -4.77 4.12 -19.27
CA ALA A 199 -4.72 4.69 -20.61
C ALA A 199 -5.70 5.86 -20.75
N PRO A 200 -5.42 6.85 -21.63
CA PRO A 200 -6.38 7.91 -21.91
C PRO A 200 -7.73 7.34 -22.36
N GLY A 201 -8.81 7.81 -21.75
CA GLY A 201 -10.17 7.30 -21.96
C GLY A 201 -10.64 6.28 -20.94
N ASP A 202 -9.76 5.75 -20.08
CA ASP A 202 -10.18 4.92 -18.96
C ASP A 202 -11.06 5.72 -18.00
N VAL A 203 -12.10 5.06 -17.49
CA VAL A 203 -12.97 5.54 -16.44
C VAL A 203 -12.36 5.19 -15.09
N VAL A 204 -12.36 6.16 -14.18
CA VAL A 204 -11.86 6.00 -12.82
C VAL A 204 -13.03 5.78 -11.87
N ILE A 205 -13.04 4.63 -11.20
CA ILE A 205 -14.13 4.19 -10.31
C ILE A 205 -13.55 3.98 -8.90
N VAL A 206 -14.27 4.40 -7.86
CA VAL A 206 -13.98 3.99 -6.47
C VAL A 206 -15.06 3.05 -5.98
N SER A 207 -14.70 2.09 -5.12
CA SER A 207 -15.65 1.07 -4.65
C SER A 207 -16.64 1.54 -3.57
N GLY A 208 -16.47 2.76 -3.03
CA GLY A 208 -17.42 3.31 -2.08
C GLY A 208 -16.91 4.54 -1.35
N ASP A 209 -17.50 4.77 -0.18
CA ASP A 209 -17.31 5.99 0.61
C ASP A 209 -15.85 6.21 1.01
N LEU A 210 -15.31 7.42 0.82
CA LEU A 210 -13.90 7.74 1.06
C LEU A 210 -13.68 8.39 2.44
N GLY A 211 -12.50 8.13 3.02
CA GLY A 211 -11.99 8.76 4.24
C GLY A 211 -12.55 8.23 5.56
N VAL A 212 -13.40 7.19 5.52
CA VAL A 212 -14.10 6.69 6.71
C VAL A 212 -13.15 6.02 7.72
N HIS A 213 -12.15 5.26 7.26
CA HIS A 213 -11.18 4.64 8.17
C HIS A 213 -10.37 5.67 8.93
N GLY A 214 -9.76 6.62 8.24
CA GLY A 214 -8.94 7.62 8.93
C GLY A 214 -9.73 8.45 9.94
N ILE A 215 -10.99 8.82 9.63
CA ILE A 215 -11.86 9.51 10.60
C ILE A 215 -12.25 8.59 11.77
N ALA A 216 -12.55 7.31 11.52
CA ALA A 216 -12.85 6.36 12.59
C ALA A 216 -11.71 6.21 13.59
N VAL A 217 -10.46 6.06 13.11
CA VAL A 217 -9.28 5.96 13.97
C VAL A 217 -9.02 7.27 14.73
N LEU A 218 -9.16 8.43 14.07
CA LEU A 218 -8.98 9.73 14.71
C LEU A 218 -10.02 10.03 15.79
N SER A 219 -11.26 9.57 15.59
CA SER A 219 -12.35 9.76 16.56
C SER A 219 -12.09 9.11 17.93
N CYS A 220 -11.12 8.20 18.01
CA CYS A 220 -10.74 7.53 19.25
C CYS A 220 -9.50 8.13 19.93
N ARG A 221 -8.90 9.17 19.33
CA ARG A 221 -7.71 9.81 19.90
C ARG A 221 -8.16 10.89 20.89
N GLU A 222 -7.45 10.97 22.00
CA GLU A 222 -7.70 11.93 23.09
C GLU A 222 -7.92 13.36 22.54
N GLY A 223 -9.05 13.98 22.92
CA GLY A 223 -9.39 15.35 22.55
C GLY A 223 -10.26 15.52 21.29
N LEU A 224 -10.68 14.43 20.64
CA LEU A 224 -11.58 14.46 19.48
C LEU A 224 -12.88 13.70 19.78
N GLU A 225 -13.92 14.41 20.23
CA GLU A 225 -15.27 13.84 20.35
C GLU A 225 -16.12 14.30 19.16
N PHE A 226 -16.34 13.41 18.20
CA PHE A 226 -17.31 13.64 17.13
C PHE A 226 -18.70 13.21 17.60
N ALA A 227 -19.73 13.99 17.27
CA ALA A 227 -21.12 13.66 17.62
C ALA A 227 -21.62 12.38 16.91
N THR A 228 -20.93 11.94 15.85
CA THR A 228 -21.27 10.77 15.05
C THR A 228 -20.15 9.72 15.10
N SER A 229 -20.54 8.46 15.26
CA SER A 229 -19.61 7.32 15.21
C SER A 229 -19.37 6.91 13.76
N VAL A 230 -18.27 7.39 13.17
CA VAL A 230 -17.76 6.86 11.90
C VAL A 230 -17.03 5.55 12.19
N ALA A 231 -17.37 4.48 11.47
CA ALA A 231 -16.70 3.19 11.57
C ALA A 231 -15.74 3.00 10.38
N SER A 232 -14.58 2.40 10.67
CA SER A 232 -13.63 2.01 9.64
C SER A 232 -14.27 1.05 8.65
N ASP A 233 -13.87 1.17 7.40
CA ASP A 233 -14.27 0.31 6.30
C ASP A 233 -13.36 -0.91 6.12
N THR A 234 -12.49 -1.24 7.08
CA THR A 234 -11.56 -2.36 6.91
C THR A 234 -12.30 -3.64 6.54
N ALA A 235 -11.99 -4.17 5.35
CA ALA A 235 -12.65 -5.34 4.80
C ALA A 235 -11.78 -5.99 3.71
N PRO A 236 -11.86 -7.31 3.54
CA PRO A 236 -11.13 -8.00 2.48
C PRO A 236 -11.86 -7.85 1.13
N LEU A 237 -11.18 -7.27 0.14
CA LEU A 237 -11.73 -6.88 -1.16
C LEU A 237 -11.61 -7.94 -2.25
N HIS A 238 -10.89 -9.03 -2.02
CA HIS A 238 -10.69 -10.10 -3.00
C HIS A 238 -12.01 -10.63 -3.61
N GLY A 239 -13.11 -10.71 -2.83
CA GLY A 239 -14.42 -11.10 -3.35
C GLY A 239 -15.06 -10.06 -4.29
N LEU A 240 -14.85 -8.77 -4.02
CA LEU A 240 -15.27 -7.69 -4.90
C LEU A 240 -14.45 -7.71 -6.20
N VAL A 241 -13.13 -7.84 -6.10
CA VAL A 241 -12.26 -7.93 -7.27
C VAL A 241 -12.60 -9.15 -8.12
N ALA A 242 -12.85 -10.31 -7.51
CA ALA A 242 -13.30 -11.49 -8.23
C ALA A 242 -14.60 -11.22 -9.00
N ALA A 243 -15.59 -10.54 -8.39
CA ALA A 243 -16.82 -10.16 -9.08
C ALA A 243 -16.58 -9.21 -10.27
N MET A 244 -15.60 -8.31 -10.16
CA MET A 244 -15.19 -7.44 -11.27
C MET A 244 -14.50 -8.22 -12.39
N VAL A 245 -13.61 -9.16 -12.06
CA VAL A 245 -12.91 -9.99 -13.05
C VAL A 245 -13.87 -10.94 -13.79
N GLU A 246 -14.90 -11.44 -13.11
CA GLU A 246 -15.89 -12.34 -13.69
C GLU A 246 -16.77 -11.70 -14.77
N THR A 247 -16.80 -10.37 -14.90
CA THR A 247 -17.47 -9.71 -16.04
C THR A 247 -16.73 -9.99 -17.36
N GLY A 248 -15.44 -10.33 -17.29
CA GLY A 248 -14.58 -10.43 -18.47
C GLY A 248 -14.11 -9.09 -19.03
N ALA A 249 -14.37 -7.98 -18.31
CA ALA A 249 -13.85 -6.66 -18.63
C ALA A 249 -12.32 -6.60 -18.59
N ASP A 250 -11.73 -5.75 -19.43
CA ASP A 250 -10.29 -5.51 -19.42
C ASP A 250 -9.91 -4.47 -18.34
N ILE A 251 -9.89 -4.90 -17.08
CA ILE A 251 -9.49 -4.03 -15.97
C ILE A 251 -7.99 -3.71 -16.11
N HIS A 252 -7.65 -2.44 -16.32
CA HIS A 252 -6.27 -2.01 -16.52
C HIS A 252 -5.50 -1.93 -15.21
N THR A 253 -6.07 -1.23 -14.22
CA THR A 253 -5.40 -0.97 -12.94
C THR A 253 -6.39 -1.09 -11.80
N LEU A 254 -5.95 -1.71 -10.71
CA LEU A 254 -6.57 -1.66 -9.40
C LEU A 254 -5.52 -1.19 -8.39
N ARG A 255 -5.97 -0.45 -7.37
CA ARG A 255 -5.15 -0.05 -6.23
C ARG A 255 -6.04 0.29 -5.04
N ASP A 256 -5.66 -0.04 -3.82
CA ASP A 256 -6.36 0.36 -2.61
C ASP A 256 -5.81 1.71 -2.08
N PRO A 257 -6.67 2.70 -1.76
CA PRO A 257 -6.23 4.02 -1.34
C PRO A 257 -5.97 4.08 0.17
N THR A 258 -4.94 3.37 0.62
CA THR A 258 -4.46 3.31 2.01
C THR A 258 -3.70 4.60 2.40
N ARG A 259 -2.40 4.55 2.67
CA ARG A 259 -1.61 5.73 3.06
C ARG A 259 -1.54 6.75 1.93
N GLY A 260 -1.68 8.02 2.29
CA GLY A 260 -1.80 9.12 1.32
C GLY A 260 -3.17 9.20 0.61
N GLY A 261 -4.07 8.24 0.87
CA GLY A 261 -5.44 8.22 0.39
C GLY A 261 -5.57 8.14 -1.13
N LEU A 262 -6.75 8.52 -1.62
CA LEU A 262 -7.06 8.56 -3.05
C LEU A 262 -6.08 9.48 -3.82
N ALA A 263 -5.63 10.57 -3.20
CA ALA A 263 -4.68 11.51 -3.80
C ALA A 263 -3.36 10.81 -4.17
N ALA A 264 -2.75 10.06 -3.25
CA ALA A 264 -1.51 9.35 -3.52
C ALA A 264 -1.70 8.26 -4.58
N THR A 265 -2.72 7.43 -4.43
CA THR A 265 -3.06 6.38 -5.39
C THR A 265 -3.18 6.89 -6.82
N LEU A 266 -3.97 7.96 -7.04
CA LEU A 266 -4.18 8.51 -8.38
C LEU A 266 -2.88 9.12 -8.94
N ASN A 267 -2.09 9.80 -8.13
CA ASN A 267 -0.82 10.39 -8.58
C ASN A 267 0.22 9.32 -8.95
N GLU A 268 0.33 8.26 -8.16
CA GLU A 268 1.25 7.15 -8.44
C GLU A 268 0.87 6.44 -9.75
N ILE A 269 -0.42 6.17 -9.96
CA ILE A 269 -0.90 5.53 -11.19
C ILE A 269 -0.70 6.47 -12.39
N ALA A 270 -1.05 7.76 -12.26
CA ALA A 270 -0.85 8.75 -13.30
C ALA A 270 0.62 8.83 -13.74
N ARG A 271 1.56 8.81 -12.79
CA ARG A 271 3.00 8.83 -13.05
C ARG A 271 3.49 7.52 -13.69
N ALA A 272 3.07 6.37 -13.14
CA ALA A 272 3.49 5.06 -13.64
C ALA A 272 3.01 4.81 -15.09
N ALA A 273 1.80 5.24 -15.43
CA ALA A 273 1.24 5.11 -16.77
C ALA A 273 1.59 6.26 -17.73
N GLY A 274 2.07 7.39 -17.21
CA GLY A 274 2.32 8.58 -18.02
C GLY A 274 1.04 9.22 -18.58
N VAL A 275 -0.06 9.17 -17.82
CA VAL A 275 -1.37 9.75 -18.19
C VAL A 275 -1.77 10.85 -17.21
N GLY A 276 -2.64 11.76 -17.64
CA GLY A 276 -3.33 12.66 -16.72
C GLY A 276 -4.58 12.00 -16.15
N VAL A 277 -5.01 12.42 -14.97
CA VAL A 277 -6.28 11.96 -14.37
C VAL A 277 -7.14 13.17 -14.04
N SER A 278 -8.35 13.23 -14.59
CA SER A 278 -9.33 14.26 -14.29
C SER A 278 -10.46 13.68 -13.44
N ILE A 279 -10.64 14.19 -12.22
CA ILE A 279 -11.73 13.81 -11.32
C ILE A 279 -12.71 14.96 -11.11
N ALA A 280 -13.93 14.67 -10.67
CA ALA A 280 -14.91 15.68 -10.28
C ALA A 280 -15.15 15.64 -8.77
N ASP A 281 -14.93 16.77 -8.07
CA ASP A 281 -15.13 16.86 -6.61
C ASP A 281 -16.56 16.48 -6.20
N THR A 282 -17.54 16.80 -7.06
CA THR A 282 -18.96 16.50 -6.84
C THR A 282 -19.32 15.04 -7.02
N ALA A 283 -18.47 14.24 -7.67
CA ALA A 283 -18.68 12.81 -7.90
C ALA A 283 -18.10 11.93 -6.78
N LEU A 284 -17.24 12.50 -5.94
CA LEU A 284 -16.58 11.77 -4.85
C LEU A 284 -17.61 11.35 -3.77
N PRO A 285 -17.77 10.05 -3.49
CA PRO A 285 -18.63 9.57 -2.43
C PRO A 285 -17.95 9.80 -1.08
N ILE A 286 -18.12 10.98 -0.49
CA ILE A 286 -17.60 11.30 0.84
C ILE A 286 -18.80 11.56 1.76
N PRO A 287 -19.01 10.73 2.80
CA PRO A 287 -20.09 10.92 3.78
C PRO A 287 -20.03 12.30 4.44
N GLN A 288 -21.19 12.82 4.84
CA GLN A 288 -21.25 14.17 5.41
C GLN A 288 -20.44 14.25 6.72
N GLU A 289 -20.48 13.20 7.53
CA GLU A 289 -19.74 13.09 8.78
C GLU A 289 -18.23 13.16 8.55
N VAL A 290 -17.74 12.54 7.47
CA VAL A 290 -16.33 12.62 7.07
C VAL A 290 -15.99 14.03 6.58
N ARG A 291 -16.86 14.65 5.76
CA ARG A 291 -16.66 16.03 5.29
C ARG A 291 -16.59 17.01 6.46
N ASP A 292 -17.49 16.89 7.42
CA ASP A 292 -17.55 17.75 8.60
C ASP A 292 -16.32 17.56 9.48
N ALA A 293 -15.91 16.31 9.73
CA ALA A 293 -14.72 15.99 10.50
C ALA A 293 -13.44 16.53 9.83
N CYS A 294 -13.26 16.26 8.54
CA CYS A 294 -12.14 16.79 7.77
C CYS A 294 -12.12 18.32 7.78
N SER A 295 -13.27 18.97 7.62
CA SER A 295 -13.37 20.44 7.65
C SER A 295 -12.97 21.02 9.01
N MET A 296 -13.40 20.38 10.10
CA MET A 296 -13.04 20.80 11.46
C MET A 296 -11.55 20.62 11.75
N LEU A 297 -10.93 19.57 11.20
CA LEU A 297 -9.53 19.24 11.39
C LEU A 297 -8.57 19.91 10.39
N GLY A 298 -9.10 20.59 9.36
CA GLY A 298 -8.29 21.16 8.28
C GLY A 298 -7.66 20.11 7.36
N LEU A 299 -8.31 18.94 7.23
CA LEU A 299 -7.88 17.84 6.37
C LEU A 299 -8.68 17.85 5.06
N ASP A 300 -8.08 17.35 3.99
CA ASP A 300 -8.80 17.04 2.75
C ASP A 300 -9.07 15.52 2.71
N PRO A 301 -10.35 15.07 2.59
CA PRO A 301 -10.72 13.66 2.57
C PRO A 301 -9.98 12.81 1.52
N LEU A 302 -9.49 13.43 0.44
CA LEU A 302 -8.72 12.74 -0.59
C LEU A 302 -7.40 12.17 -0.08
N TYR A 303 -6.85 12.73 1.00
CA TYR A 303 -5.57 12.31 1.59
C TYR A 303 -5.74 11.37 2.78
N VAL A 304 -6.99 11.09 3.16
CA VAL A 304 -7.33 10.25 4.31
C VAL A 304 -7.38 8.79 3.88
N ALA A 305 -6.75 7.92 4.67
CA ALA A 305 -6.63 6.50 4.38
C ALA A 305 -7.97 5.75 4.42
N ASN A 306 -8.04 4.70 3.60
CA ASN A 306 -9.15 3.76 3.45
C ASN A 306 -8.59 2.34 3.57
N GLU A 307 -9.31 1.43 4.22
CA GLU A 307 -8.81 0.07 4.51
C GLU A 307 -9.72 -1.05 3.96
N GLY A 308 -10.72 -0.66 3.18
CA GLY A 308 -11.59 -1.57 2.45
C GLY A 308 -12.23 -0.87 1.26
N LYS A 309 -11.41 -0.10 0.53
CA LYS A 309 -11.77 0.50 -0.76
C LYS A 309 -10.72 0.19 -1.81
N LEU A 310 -11.16 0.24 -3.06
CA LEU A 310 -10.27 0.18 -4.21
C LEU A 310 -10.61 1.29 -5.19
N VAL A 311 -9.62 1.61 -6.02
CA VAL A 311 -9.71 2.49 -7.18
C VAL A 311 -9.46 1.62 -8.41
N ALA A 312 -10.34 1.72 -9.40
CA ALA A 312 -10.25 0.96 -10.64
C ALA A 312 -10.15 1.89 -11.85
N PHE A 313 -9.28 1.53 -12.79
CA PHE A 313 -9.15 2.15 -14.10
C PHE A 313 -9.61 1.12 -15.13
N VAL A 314 -10.68 1.45 -15.85
CA VAL A 314 -11.39 0.52 -16.72
C VAL A 314 -11.67 1.21 -18.06
N PRO A 315 -11.51 0.56 -19.22
CA PRO A 315 -11.95 1.09 -20.50
C PRO A 315 -13.39 1.57 -20.45
N ALA A 316 -13.69 2.70 -21.09
CA ALA A 316 -15.05 3.26 -21.09
C ALA A 316 -16.12 2.30 -21.62
N ALA A 317 -15.75 1.35 -22.49
CA ALA A 317 -16.66 0.33 -23.02
C ALA A 317 -17.10 -0.69 -21.96
N ASP A 318 -16.26 -0.95 -20.95
CA ASP A 318 -16.48 -1.97 -19.92
C ASP A 318 -16.95 -1.37 -18.59
N ALA A 319 -16.86 -0.04 -18.43
CA ALA A 319 -17.10 0.65 -17.17
C ALA A 319 -18.50 0.41 -16.59
N ASP A 320 -19.55 0.40 -17.41
CA ASP A 320 -20.93 0.18 -16.95
C ASP A 320 -21.14 -1.25 -16.42
N GLU A 321 -20.52 -2.23 -17.07
CA GLU A 321 -20.60 -3.64 -16.66
C GLU A 321 -19.85 -3.89 -15.35
N VAL A 322 -18.63 -3.35 -15.24
CA VAL A 322 -17.85 -3.42 -14.01
C VAL A 322 -18.58 -2.72 -12.86
N LEU A 323 -19.13 -1.51 -13.09
CA LEU A 323 -19.86 -0.77 -12.07
C LEU A 323 -21.11 -1.54 -11.59
N ALA A 324 -21.84 -2.18 -12.50
CA ALA A 324 -22.99 -3.02 -12.15
C ALA A 324 -22.58 -4.22 -11.29
N ALA A 325 -21.47 -4.89 -11.63
CA ALA A 325 -20.93 -5.98 -10.81
C ALA A 325 -20.49 -5.50 -9.42
N MET A 326 -19.86 -4.32 -9.33
CA MET A 326 -19.49 -3.72 -8.05
C MET A 326 -20.72 -3.41 -7.21
N HIS A 327 -21.77 -2.82 -7.78
CA HIS A 327 -23.02 -2.51 -7.07
C HIS A 327 -23.77 -3.76 -6.56
N ALA A 328 -23.61 -4.90 -7.25
CA ALA A 328 -24.18 -6.17 -6.81
C ALA A 328 -23.45 -6.79 -5.61
N HIS A 329 -22.22 -6.36 -5.34
CA HIS A 329 -21.42 -6.83 -4.23
C HIS A 329 -21.57 -5.92 -2.99
N PRO A 330 -21.73 -6.44 -1.76
CA PRO A 330 -21.93 -5.62 -0.56
C PRO A 330 -20.86 -4.55 -0.33
N LEU A 331 -19.59 -4.89 -0.56
CA LEU A 331 -18.45 -3.96 -0.42
C LEU A 331 -18.33 -2.95 -1.58
N GLY A 332 -19.09 -3.12 -2.66
CA GLY A 332 -19.10 -2.23 -3.82
C GLY A 332 -20.44 -1.51 -4.02
N ALA A 333 -21.41 -1.68 -3.11
CA ALA A 333 -22.78 -1.14 -3.26
C ALA A 333 -22.83 0.39 -3.41
N ARG A 334 -21.77 1.10 -2.98
CA ARG A 334 -21.62 2.56 -3.05
C ARG A 334 -20.63 3.01 -4.10
N SER A 335 -20.24 2.13 -5.02
CA SER A 335 -19.25 2.45 -6.05
C SER A 335 -19.67 3.62 -6.91
N ALA A 336 -18.72 4.46 -7.30
CA ALA A 336 -18.98 5.66 -8.08
C ALA A 336 -17.87 5.90 -9.10
N VAL A 337 -18.28 6.29 -10.31
CA VAL A 337 -17.37 6.89 -11.29
C VAL A 337 -16.98 8.29 -10.79
N ILE A 338 -15.70 8.53 -10.60
CA ILE A 338 -15.18 9.79 -10.07
C ILE A 338 -14.46 10.63 -11.12
N GLY A 339 -14.08 10.05 -12.25
CA GLY A 339 -13.26 10.72 -13.23
C GLY A 339 -12.87 9.86 -14.43
N THR A 340 -11.90 10.36 -15.20
CA THR A 340 -11.35 9.71 -16.40
C THR A 340 -9.87 10.01 -16.56
N CYS A 341 -9.13 9.07 -17.15
CA CYS A 341 -7.79 9.32 -17.67
C CYS A 341 -7.83 10.19 -18.93
N VAL A 342 -6.91 11.14 -19.01
CA VAL A 342 -6.82 12.12 -20.10
C VAL A 342 -5.38 12.19 -20.63
N PRO A 343 -5.17 12.60 -21.89
CA PRO A 343 -3.83 12.78 -22.45
C PRO A 343 -3.12 14.04 -21.93
N ASP A 344 -3.89 15.02 -21.44
CA ASP A 344 -3.35 16.29 -20.93
C ASP A 344 -2.72 16.10 -19.54
N HIS A 345 -1.64 16.85 -19.26
CA HIS A 345 -0.95 16.86 -17.97
C HIS A 345 -0.52 15.45 -17.47
N PRO A 346 0.30 14.71 -18.23
CA PRO A 346 0.74 13.38 -17.85
C PRO A 346 1.46 13.39 -16.49
N GLY A 347 1.14 12.42 -15.63
CA GLY A 347 1.67 12.31 -14.27
C GLY A 347 1.00 13.24 -13.25
N MET A 348 -0.11 13.91 -13.61
CA MET A 348 -0.84 14.82 -12.73
C MET A 348 -2.31 14.44 -12.57
N VAL A 349 -2.85 14.77 -11.39
CA VAL A 349 -4.27 14.64 -11.06
C VAL A 349 -4.89 16.03 -10.95
N VAL A 350 -6.01 16.25 -11.65
CA VAL A 350 -6.75 17.51 -11.65
C VAL A 350 -8.18 17.26 -11.22
N ALA A 351 -8.63 17.94 -10.17
CA ALA A 351 -10.01 17.92 -9.73
C ALA A 351 -10.79 19.12 -10.28
N LYS A 352 -11.94 18.85 -10.90
CA LYS A 352 -12.93 19.84 -11.27
C LYS A 352 -13.80 20.14 -10.06
N THR A 353 -13.73 21.38 -9.59
CA THR A 353 -14.47 21.88 -8.43
C THR A 353 -15.96 22.08 -8.77
N ALA A 354 -16.80 22.16 -7.74
CA ALA A 354 -18.22 22.48 -7.91
C ALA A 354 -18.48 23.86 -8.58
N LEU A 355 -17.50 24.76 -8.55
CA LEU A 355 -17.56 26.08 -9.19
C LEU A 355 -17.12 26.05 -10.67
N GLY A 356 -16.76 24.88 -11.20
CA GLY A 356 -16.32 24.70 -12.58
C GLY A 356 -14.85 25.03 -12.85
N GLY A 357 -14.10 25.47 -11.84
CA GLY A 357 -12.65 25.64 -11.91
C GLY A 357 -11.89 24.34 -11.66
N ASN A 358 -10.61 24.31 -12.04
CA ASN A 358 -9.71 23.18 -11.83
C ASN A 358 -8.76 23.46 -10.66
N ARG A 359 -8.51 22.44 -9.83
CA ARG A 359 -7.42 22.43 -8.84
C ARG A 359 -6.53 21.21 -9.06
N VAL A 360 -5.24 21.36 -8.81
CA VAL A 360 -4.32 20.21 -8.78
C VAL A 360 -4.53 19.45 -7.48
N VAL A 361 -4.54 18.11 -7.56
CA VAL A 361 -4.52 17.22 -6.41
C VAL A 361 -3.11 16.65 -6.34
N ASP A 362 -2.28 17.23 -5.48
CA ASP A 362 -0.87 16.87 -5.37
C ASP A 362 -0.67 15.56 -4.59
N LEU A 363 0.51 14.95 -4.76
CA LEU A 363 0.97 13.88 -3.86
C LEU A 363 1.23 14.50 -2.47
N PRO A 364 0.69 13.93 -1.37
CA PRO A 364 1.02 14.42 -0.04
C PRO A 364 2.53 14.29 0.23
N ILE A 365 3.12 15.28 0.90
CA ILE A 365 4.55 15.24 1.25
C ILE A 365 4.83 14.08 2.23
N GLY A 366 3.96 13.86 3.22
CA GLY A 366 4.03 12.78 4.20
C GLY A 366 2.68 12.54 4.86
N GLU A 367 2.64 11.66 5.87
CA GLU A 367 1.40 11.30 6.58
C GLU A 367 0.79 12.54 7.23
N GLN A 368 -0.48 12.86 6.91
CA GLN A 368 -1.23 13.86 7.66
C GLN A 368 -1.65 13.32 9.03
N LEU A 369 -1.83 12.00 9.13
CA LEU A 369 -2.43 11.32 10.28
C LEU A 369 -1.51 10.20 10.74
N PRO A 370 -0.55 10.44 11.65
CA PRO A 370 0.43 9.42 12.03
C PRO A 370 -0.25 8.17 12.58
N ARG A 371 0.29 6.98 12.28
CA ARG A 371 -0.16 5.69 12.85
C ARG A 371 -1.61 5.36 12.48
N ILE A 372 -2.00 5.59 11.23
CA ILE A 372 -3.37 5.33 10.78
C ILE A 372 -3.61 3.85 10.45
N CYS A 373 -2.59 3.14 9.95
CA CYS A 373 -2.64 1.72 9.56
C CYS A 373 -1.54 0.90 10.25
#